data_AF-A0A0S2UXC3-F1
#
_entry.id   AF-A0A0S2UXC3-F1
#
_cell.length_a   1.000
_cell.length_b   1.000
_cell.length_c   1.000
_cell.angle_alpha   90.00
_cell.angle_beta   90.00
_cell.angle_gamma   90.00
#
_symmetry.space_group_name_H-M   'P 1'
#
loop_
_entity.id
_entity.type
_entity.pdbx_description
1 polymer ?
#
loop_
_entity_poly.entity_id
_entity_poly.type
_entity_poly.pdbx_seq_one_letter_code
_entity_poly.pdbx_strand_id
1 'polypeptide(L)'
;MKYIFLFFVILTLTKINCAELPELTEECMTELGISWSQMKEFGKMQFENIELPHNFKCLTLCMAKKSGHITHNQLNETAVLKDLPSGVTVDLEQCRGITGTTDCDKFYKIYECILKQFSKNTSK
;
A
#
# COMPACT_ATOMS: atom_id res chain seq x y z
N MET A 1 -13.67 1.25 15.61
CA MET A 1 -14.75 0.85 14.67
C MET A 1 -15.02 1.90 13.58
N LYS A 2 -14.98 3.20 13.87
CA LYS A 2 -15.16 4.28 12.86
C LYS A 2 -14.11 4.28 11.74
N TYR A 3 -12.86 3.92 12.07
CA TYR A 3 -11.75 3.86 11.11
C TYR A 3 -11.80 2.66 10.16
N ILE A 4 -12.45 1.55 10.54
CA ILE A 4 -12.68 0.41 9.64
C ILE A 4 -13.68 0.82 8.55
N PHE A 5 -14.72 1.56 8.93
CA PHE A 5 -15.71 2.07 7.96
C PHE A 5 -15.09 3.13 7.03
N LEU A 6 -14.21 3.99 7.54
CA LEU A 6 -13.43 4.92 6.71
C LEU A 6 -12.46 4.19 5.78
N PHE A 7 -11.83 3.10 6.23
CA PHE A 7 -10.97 2.25 5.39
C PHE A 7 -11.74 1.62 4.22
N PHE A 8 -12.99 1.18 4.47
CA PHE A 8 -13.89 0.65 3.45
C PHE A 8 -14.44 1.72 2.50
N VAL A 9 -14.72 2.93 2.98
CA VAL A 9 -15.22 4.05 2.15
C VAL A 9 -14.12 4.61 1.24
N ILE A 10 -12.86 4.64 1.71
CA ILE A 10 -11.69 5.03 0.91
C ILE A 10 -11.46 4.04 -0.24
N LEU A 11 -11.74 2.74 -0.03
CA LEU A 11 -11.66 1.72 -1.09
C LEU A 11 -12.73 1.88 -2.19
N THR A 12 -13.87 2.53 -1.90
CA THR A 12 -14.97 2.69 -2.86
C THR A 12 -14.85 3.89 -3.81
N LEU A 13 -13.88 4.79 -3.62
CA LEU A 13 -13.83 6.09 -4.31
C LEU A 13 -12.67 6.26 -5.31
N THR A 14 -11.70 5.33 -5.34
CA THR A 14 -10.68 5.28 -6.39
C THR A 14 -11.18 4.42 -7.55
N LYS A 15 -10.82 4.76 -8.79
CA LYS A 15 -11.14 3.95 -9.99
C LYS A 15 -10.34 2.64 -10.06
N ILE A 16 -9.98 2.07 -8.91
CA ILE A 16 -9.75 0.65 -8.81
C ILE A 16 -11.15 0.08 -8.64
N ASN A 17 -11.67 -0.59 -9.66
CA ASN A 17 -12.90 -1.33 -9.46
C ASN A 17 -12.65 -2.25 -8.26
N CYS A 18 -13.41 -2.14 -7.15
CA CYS A 18 -13.33 -3.08 -6.03
C CYS A 18 -13.47 -4.55 -6.47
N ALA A 19 -13.92 -4.78 -7.70
CA ALA A 19 -13.94 -6.07 -8.38
C ALA A 19 -12.55 -6.60 -8.77
N GLU A 20 -11.57 -5.74 -9.06
CA GLU A 20 -10.22 -6.09 -9.53
C GLU A 20 -9.21 -6.19 -8.38
N LEU A 21 -9.48 -5.59 -7.21
CA LEU A 21 -8.59 -5.68 -6.04
C LEU A 21 -8.35 -7.12 -5.58
N PRO A 22 -9.38 -8.00 -5.54
CA PRO A 22 -9.19 -9.43 -5.24
C PRO A 22 -8.35 -10.14 -6.31
N GLU A 23 -8.57 -9.84 -7.58
CA GLU A 23 -7.85 -10.44 -8.72
C GLU A 23 -6.37 -10.05 -8.71
N LEU A 24 -6.08 -8.75 -8.52
CA LEU A 24 -4.72 -8.22 -8.38
C LEU A 24 -3.97 -8.85 -7.20
N THR A 25 -4.67 -9.02 -6.08
CA THR A 25 -4.10 -9.63 -4.87
C THR A 25 -3.80 -11.10 -5.12
N GLU A 26 -4.72 -11.84 -5.75
CA GLU A 26 -4.57 -13.26 -6.07
C GLU A 26 -3.44 -13.50 -7.08
N GLU A 27 -3.32 -12.67 -8.11
CA GLU A 27 -2.19 -12.70 -9.05
C GLU A 27 -0.85 -12.54 -8.32
N CYS A 28 -0.73 -11.50 -7.50
CA CYS A 28 0.50 -11.25 -6.76
C CYS A 28 0.79 -12.32 -5.71
N MET A 29 -0.24 -12.89 -5.07
CA MET A 29 -0.07 -14.03 -4.18
C MET A 29 0.45 -15.26 -4.94
N THR A 30 -0.07 -15.51 -6.13
CA THR A 30 0.38 -16.62 -7.00
C THR A 30 1.82 -16.42 -7.44
N GLU A 31 2.19 -15.23 -7.91
CA GLU A 31 3.57 -14.88 -8.32
C GLU A 31 4.58 -15.03 -7.17
N LEU A 32 4.17 -14.70 -5.94
CA LEU A 32 5.02 -14.74 -4.75
C LEU A 32 4.92 -16.05 -3.95
N GLY A 33 4.09 -16.99 -4.38
CA GLY A 33 3.85 -18.25 -3.67
C GLY A 33 3.22 -18.07 -2.28
N ILE A 34 2.43 -17.01 -2.08
CA ILE A 34 1.74 -16.71 -0.82
C ILE A 34 0.41 -17.47 -0.79
N SER A 35 0.21 -18.28 0.24
CA SER A 35 -1.05 -18.99 0.45
C SER A 35 -2.11 -18.12 1.13
N TRP A 36 -3.38 -18.46 0.91
CA TRP A 36 -4.51 -17.83 1.61
C TRP A 36 -4.46 -17.98 3.13
N SER A 37 -3.86 -19.05 3.65
CA SER A 37 -3.66 -19.21 5.09
C SER A 37 -2.67 -18.17 5.63
N GLN A 38 -1.54 -17.95 4.94
CA GLN A 38 -0.59 -16.89 5.28
C GLN A 38 -1.26 -15.50 5.22
N MET A 39 -2.07 -15.23 4.19
CA MET A 39 -2.82 -13.97 4.07
C MET A 39 -3.83 -13.77 5.22
N LYS A 40 -4.52 -14.83 5.62
CA LYS A 40 -5.47 -14.80 6.73
C LYS A 40 -4.80 -14.54 8.09
N GLU A 41 -3.63 -15.13 8.32
CA GLU A 41 -2.86 -14.85 9.55
C GLU A 41 -2.37 -13.40 9.59
N PHE A 42 -1.99 -12.84 8.43
CA PHE A 42 -1.65 -11.43 8.31
C PHE A 42 -2.82 -10.50 8.60
N GLY A 43 -4.03 -10.81 8.11
CA GLY A 43 -5.22 -10.00 8.39
C GLY A 43 -5.58 -9.91 9.88
N LYS A 44 -5.01 -10.79 10.73
CA LYS A 44 -5.15 -10.73 12.18
C LYS A 44 -4.06 -9.90 12.86
N MET A 45 -2.97 -9.57 12.16
CA MET A 45 -1.89 -8.75 12.70
C MET A 45 -2.42 -7.33 12.89
N GLN A 46 -2.24 -6.78 14.08
CA GLN A 46 -2.47 -5.36 14.30
C GLN A 46 -1.29 -4.59 13.73
N PHE A 47 -1.57 -3.65 12.83
CA PHE A 47 -0.58 -2.88 12.07
C PHE A 47 0.19 -1.83 12.91
N GLU A 48 0.08 -1.86 14.23
CA GLU A 48 0.76 -0.91 15.10
C GLU A 48 2.12 -1.48 15.53
N ASN A 49 3.19 -0.95 14.95
CA ASN A 49 4.59 -1.14 15.35
C ASN A 49 5.18 -2.56 15.18
N ILE A 50 4.59 -3.40 14.33
CA ILE A 50 5.17 -4.72 14.00
C ILE A 50 5.82 -4.66 12.61
N GLU A 51 7.07 -5.13 12.51
CA GLU A 51 7.73 -5.30 11.22
C GLU A 51 6.98 -6.33 10.37
N LEU A 52 6.54 -5.92 9.16
CA LEU A 52 5.89 -6.84 8.24
C LEU A 52 6.84 -7.92 7.73
N PRO A 53 6.40 -9.18 7.59
CA PRO A 53 7.20 -10.21 6.96
C PRO A 53 7.55 -9.83 5.51
N HIS A 54 8.73 -10.27 5.05
CA HIS A 54 9.26 -9.92 3.73
C HIS A 54 8.27 -10.17 2.58
N ASN A 55 7.58 -11.32 2.59
CA ASN A 55 6.63 -11.69 1.55
C ASN A 55 5.46 -10.69 1.45
N PHE A 56 5.03 -10.08 2.55
CA PHE A 56 4.00 -9.05 2.54
C PHE A 56 4.51 -7.72 2.01
N LYS A 57 5.73 -7.34 2.39
CA LYS A 57 6.40 -6.18 1.78
C LYS A 57 6.47 -6.37 0.26
N CYS A 58 6.79 -7.58 -0.22
CA CYS A 58 6.80 -7.88 -1.65
C CYS A 58 5.39 -7.92 -2.27
N LEU A 59 4.38 -8.41 -1.56
CA LEU A 59 2.98 -8.37 -2.01
C LEU A 59 2.54 -6.92 -2.27
N THR A 60 2.85 -5.99 -1.35
CA THR A 60 2.54 -4.57 -1.54
C THR A 60 3.25 -3.96 -2.75
N LEU A 61 4.52 -4.32 -2.98
CA LEU A 61 5.28 -3.88 -4.16
C LEU A 61 4.69 -4.44 -5.45
N CYS A 62 4.30 -5.72 -5.47
CA CYS A 62 3.68 -6.34 -6.65
C CYS A 62 2.37 -5.63 -7.03
N MET A 63 1.50 -5.40 -6.05
CA MET A 63 0.25 -4.68 -6.25
C MET A 63 0.50 -3.26 -6.77
N ALA A 64 1.49 -2.56 -6.20
CA ALA A 64 1.86 -1.21 -6.63
C ALA A 64 2.41 -1.16 -8.07
N LYS A 65 3.18 -2.17 -8.49
CA LYS A 65 3.64 -2.29 -9.88
C LYS A 65 2.47 -2.51 -10.85
N LYS A 66 1.60 -3.47 -10.55
CA LYS A 66 0.48 -3.82 -11.44
C LYS A 66 -0.60 -2.74 -11.49
N SER A 67 -0.81 -1.99 -10.41
CA SER A 67 -1.70 -0.82 -10.37
C SER A 67 -1.08 0.45 -10.97
N GLY A 68 0.18 0.41 -11.41
CA GLY A 68 0.86 1.54 -12.07
C GLY A 68 1.42 2.60 -11.12
N HIS A 69 1.36 2.38 -9.80
CA HIS A 69 1.98 3.23 -8.77
C HIS A 69 3.50 3.12 -8.76
N ILE A 70 4.04 2.03 -9.29
CA ILE A 70 5.47 1.84 -9.53
C ILE A 70 5.71 1.59 -11.01
N THR A 71 6.53 2.44 -11.63
CA THR A 71 6.93 2.30 -13.04
C THR A 71 8.44 2.46 -13.12
N HIS A 72 9.12 1.58 -13.86
CA HIS A 72 10.60 1.57 -13.94
C HIS A 72 11.28 1.54 -12.55
N ASN A 73 10.71 0.79 -11.60
CA ASN A 73 11.16 0.72 -10.19
C ASN A 73 11.17 2.07 -9.44
N GLN A 74 10.42 3.06 -9.93
CA GLN A 74 10.25 4.36 -9.30
C GLN A 74 8.78 4.63 -9.00
N LEU A 75 8.53 5.47 -7.98
CA LEU A 75 7.20 5.91 -7.63
C LEU A 75 6.61 6.74 -8.78
N ASN A 76 5.47 6.33 -9.29
CA ASN A 76 4.68 7.14 -10.21
C ASN A 76 3.89 8.16 -9.39
N GLU A 77 4.51 9.30 -9.11
CA GLU A 77 3.94 10.36 -8.27
C GLU A 77 2.57 10.82 -8.78
N THR A 78 2.40 10.92 -10.11
CA THR A 78 1.13 11.29 -10.72
C THR A 78 0.03 10.29 -10.42
N ALA A 79 0.32 8.98 -10.48
CA ALA A 79 -0.65 7.94 -10.14
C ALA A 79 -0.99 7.98 -8.64
N VAL A 80 0.02 8.08 -7.78
CA VAL A 80 -0.16 8.16 -6.33
C VAL A 80 -1.01 9.37 -5.95
N LEU A 81 -0.67 10.57 -6.45
CA LEU A 81 -1.39 11.81 -6.13
C LEU A 81 -2.84 11.80 -6.62
N LYS A 82 -3.11 11.13 -7.75
CA LYS A 82 -4.45 10.99 -8.31
C LYS A 82 -5.37 10.13 -7.43
N ASP A 83 -4.82 9.13 -6.77
CA ASP A 83 -5.58 8.20 -5.94
C ASP A 83 -5.76 8.71 -4.49
N LEU A 84 -5.27 9.92 -4.20
CA LEU A 84 -5.44 10.52 -2.88
C LEU A 84 -6.85 11.10 -2.71
N PRO A 85 -7.44 10.99 -1.50
CA PRO A 85 -8.69 11.67 -1.22
C PRO A 85 -8.56 13.19 -1.39
N SER A 86 -9.60 13.81 -1.91
CA SER A 86 -9.68 15.28 -2.04
C SER A 86 -9.34 15.98 -0.73
N GLY A 87 -8.47 16.98 -0.81
CA GLY A 87 -8.03 17.76 0.36
C GLY A 87 -6.89 17.13 1.15
N VAL A 88 -6.44 15.92 0.80
CA VAL A 88 -5.22 15.35 1.37
C VAL A 88 -4.02 15.68 0.49
N THR A 89 -2.98 16.23 1.10
CA THR A 89 -1.68 16.43 0.48
C THR A 89 -0.65 15.51 1.12
N VAL A 90 0.31 15.06 0.33
CA VAL A 90 1.51 14.35 0.80
C VAL A 90 2.73 14.93 0.11
N ASP A 91 3.81 14.98 0.85
CA ASP A 91 5.14 15.37 0.40
C ASP A 91 5.91 14.09 0.04
N LEU A 92 5.86 13.72 -1.25
CA LEU A 92 6.53 12.52 -1.78
C LEU A 92 8.06 12.68 -1.80
N GLU A 93 8.57 13.92 -1.88
CA GLU A 93 10.00 14.24 -1.84
C GLU A 93 10.63 13.78 -0.52
N GLN A 94 9.91 13.94 0.61
CA GLN A 94 10.37 13.45 1.91
C GLN A 94 10.49 11.93 1.99
N CYS A 95 9.73 11.19 1.19
CA CYS A 95 9.69 9.74 1.25
C CYS A 95 10.60 9.06 0.22
N ARG A 96 10.84 9.67 -0.96
CA ARG A 96 11.55 9.01 -2.07
C ARG A 96 13.03 8.69 -1.78
N GLY A 97 13.65 9.41 -0.84
CA GLY A 97 15.05 9.19 -0.42
C GLY A 97 15.26 7.97 0.47
N ILE A 98 14.19 7.30 0.89
CA ILE A 98 14.26 6.16 1.81
C ILE A 98 14.89 4.95 1.11
N THR A 99 15.82 4.30 1.82
CA THR A 99 16.49 3.07 1.40
C THR A 99 15.97 1.86 2.17
N GLY A 100 16.18 0.67 1.60
CA GLY A 100 15.80 -0.61 2.20
C GLY A 100 16.83 -1.69 1.93
N THR A 101 16.72 -2.80 2.64
CA THR A 101 17.61 -3.97 2.47
C THR A 101 17.30 -4.77 1.21
N THR A 102 16.07 -4.66 0.72
CA THR A 102 15.56 -5.26 -0.53
C THR A 102 14.64 -4.26 -1.22
N ASP A 103 14.30 -4.48 -2.50
CA ASP A 103 13.33 -3.63 -3.21
C ASP A 103 11.97 -3.59 -2.52
N CYS A 104 11.53 -4.73 -1.99
CA CYS A 104 10.29 -4.84 -1.22
C CYS A 104 10.35 -4.01 0.07
N ASP A 105 11.47 -4.10 0.80
CA ASP A 105 11.68 -3.32 2.03
C ASP A 105 11.76 -1.83 1.76
N LYS A 106 12.48 -1.44 0.70
CA LYS A 106 12.58 -0.06 0.26
C LYS A 106 11.20 0.52 -0.06
N PHE A 107 10.45 -0.16 -0.92
CA PHE A 107 9.10 0.27 -1.27
C PHE A 107 8.19 0.36 -0.05
N TYR A 108 8.23 -0.66 0.81
CA TYR A 108 7.39 -0.67 2.01
C TYR A 108 7.68 0.51 2.94
N LYS A 109 8.95 0.88 3.16
CA LYS A 109 9.30 2.04 3.97
C LYS A 109 8.87 3.38 3.34
N ILE A 110 8.93 3.49 2.01
CA ILE A 110 8.38 4.65 1.28
C ILE A 110 6.87 4.71 1.51
N TYR A 111 6.17 3.58 1.37
CA TYR A 111 4.73 3.46 1.61
C TYR A 111 4.36 3.83 3.05
N GLU A 112 5.10 3.36 4.06
CA GLU A 112 4.90 3.74 5.46
C GLU A 112 5.09 5.25 5.69
N CYS A 113 6.10 5.85 5.07
CA CYS A 113 6.32 7.30 5.14
C CYS A 113 5.11 8.07 4.61
N ILE A 114 4.60 7.66 3.46
CA ILE A 114 3.40 8.23 2.83
C ILE A 114 2.18 8.05 3.76
N LEU A 115 1.93 6.85 4.27
CA LEU A 115 0.83 6.57 5.20
C LEU A 115 0.89 7.40 6.50
N LYS A 116 2.09 7.62 7.05
CA LYS A 116 2.27 8.47 8.23
C LYS A 116 1.86 9.92 7.95
N GLN A 117 2.09 10.43 6.74
CA GLN A 117 1.61 11.76 6.35
C GLN A 117 0.07 11.77 6.20
N PHE A 118 -0.53 10.74 5.60
CA PHE A 118 -1.99 10.57 5.55
C PHE A 118 -2.64 10.60 6.93
N SER A 119 -2.10 9.86 7.90
CA SER A 119 -2.65 9.79 9.26
C SER A 119 -2.59 11.15 9.98
N LYS A 120 -1.53 11.93 9.78
CA LYS A 120 -1.40 13.29 10.34
C LYS A 120 -2.40 14.27 9.72
N ASN A 121 -2.65 14.16 8.42
CA ASN A 121 -3.48 15.12 7.69
C ASN A 121 -5.00 14.84 7.79
N THR A 122 -5.38 13.65 8.25
CA THR A 122 -6.78 13.25 8.48
C THR A 122 -7.24 13.39 9.93
N SER A 123 -6.33 13.74 10.85
CA SER A 123 -6.60 13.92 12.28
C SER A 123 -6.98 15.37 12.66
N LYS A 124 -7.28 16.22 11.67
CA LYS A 124 -7.58 17.64 11.83
C LYS A 124 -9.01 17.96 11.43
#